data_AF-A0A944V5S5-F1
#
_entry.id   AF-A0A944V5S5-F1
#
_cell.length_a   1.000
_cell.length_b   1.000
_cell.length_c   1.000
_cell.angle_alpha   90.00
_cell.angle_beta   90.00
_cell.angle_gamma   90.00
#
_symmetry.space_group_name_H-M   'P 1'
#
loop_
_entity.id
_entity.type
_entity.pdbx_description
1 polymer ?
#
loop_
_entity_poly.entity_id
_entity_poly.type
_entity_poly.pdbx_seq_one_letter_code
_entity_poly.pdbx_strand_id
1 'polypeptide(L)'
;MRSVDRIDIKKKRQIPAATKLIMMLAVIMGLVLHTCWKKTQGDNLQISDIQLSNITRISLDISFTIASRASIEMEKSFMIEIYANDGELLASKLTHIKLPPKTRKRYIKVLQKFNMPLESPDDITDFKIYVYK
;
A
#
# COMPACT_ATOMS: atom_id res chain seq x y z
N MET A 1 -43.00 9.41 -48.65
CA MET A 1 -43.19 8.91 -47.27
C MET A 1 -42.05 7.95 -46.95
N ARG A 2 -41.19 8.26 -45.97
CA ARG A 2 -40.13 7.34 -45.52
C ARG A 2 -40.74 6.35 -44.55
N SER A 3 -40.73 5.06 -44.90
CA SER A 3 -41.18 3.99 -44.01
C SER A 3 -40.22 3.89 -42.83
N VAL A 4 -40.73 4.17 -41.63
CA VAL A 4 -40.00 3.91 -40.39
C VAL A 4 -40.11 2.42 -40.12
N ASP A 5 -39.06 1.67 -40.44
CA ASP A 5 -38.97 0.26 -40.10
C ASP A 5 -39.03 0.09 -38.59
N ARG A 6 -40.01 -0.68 -38.10
CA ARG A 6 -40.13 -1.02 -36.69
C ARG A 6 -38.90 -1.83 -36.28
N ILE A 7 -38.24 -1.43 -35.20
CA ILE A 7 -37.06 -2.12 -34.68
C ILE A 7 -37.53 -3.47 -34.14
N ASP A 8 -37.30 -4.53 -34.93
CA ASP A 8 -37.66 -5.90 -34.57
C ASP A 8 -36.65 -6.48 -33.58
N ILE A 9 -37.07 -6.57 -32.31
CA ILE A 9 -36.26 -6.97 -31.16
C ILE A 9 -35.90 -8.48 -31.21
N LYS A 10 -36.62 -9.30 -31.99
CA LYS A 10 -36.34 -10.75 -32.12
C LYS A 10 -35.23 -11.10 -33.11
N LYS A 11 -34.71 -10.14 -33.89
CA LYS A 11 -33.68 -10.41 -34.90
C LYS A 11 -32.29 -10.42 -34.26
N LYS A 12 -31.66 -11.60 -34.16
CA LYS A 12 -30.26 -11.76 -33.71
C LYS A 12 -29.32 -11.10 -34.72
N ARG A 13 -28.95 -9.82 -34.49
CA ARG A 13 -27.94 -9.13 -35.28
C ARG A 13 -26.57 -9.66 -34.90
N GLN A 14 -25.85 -10.24 -35.87
CA GLN A 14 -24.48 -10.67 -35.66
C GLN A 14 -23.61 -9.43 -35.44
N ILE A 15 -22.87 -9.42 -34.33
CA ILE A 15 -21.92 -8.34 -34.04
C ILE A 15 -20.76 -8.48 -35.04
N PRO A 16 -20.43 -7.41 -35.80
CA PRO A 16 -19.32 -7.42 -36.74
C PRO A 16 -18.01 -7.86 -36.08
N ALA A 17 -17.22 -8.68 -36.79
CA ALA A 17 -15.96 -9.21 -36.27
C ALA A 17 -14.99 -8.09 -35.83
N ALA A 18 -15.00 -6.95 -36.53
CA ALA A 18 -14.19 -5.79 -36.18
C ALA A 18 -14.51 -5.25 -34.77
N THR A 19 -15.78 -5.18 -34.38
CA THR A 19 -16.19 -4.71 -33.05
C THR A 19 -15.72 -5.65 -31.96
N LYS A 20 -15.75 -6.97 -32.21
CA LYS A 20 -15.21 -7.96 -31.26
C LYS A 20 -13.70 -7.81 -31.07
N LEU A 21 -12.98 -7.58 -32.17
CA LEU A 21 -11.52 -7.41 -32.16
C LEU A 21 -11.12 -6.14 -31.38
N ILE A 22 -11.81 -5.02 -31.60
CA ILE A 22 -11.58 -3.77 -30.85
C ILE A 22 -11.84 -3.99 -29.35
N MET A 23 -12.92 -4.69 -29.00
CA MET A 23 -13.26 -4.96 -27.61
C MET A 23 -12.19 -5.83 -26.94
N MET A 24 -11.65 -6.82 -27.64
CA MET A 24 -10.56 -7.66 -27.15
C MET A 24 -9.27 -6.86 -26.93
N LEU A 25 -8.91 -5.99 -27.87
CA LEU A 25 -7.76 -5.09 -27.73
C LEU A 25 -7.90 -4.14 -26.54
N ALA A 26 -9.09 -3.57 -26.33
CA ALA A 26 -9.35 -2.68 -25.20
C ALA A 26 -9.16 -3.40 -23.85
N VAL A 27 -9.60 -4.66 -23.73
CA VAL A 27 -9.38 -5.48 -22.53
C VAL A 27 -7.90 -5.74 -22.29
N ILE A 28 -7.17 -6.14 -23.34
CA ILE A 28 -5.72 -6.39 -23.24
C ILE A 28 -4.98 -5.12 -22.82
N MET A 29 -5.30 -3.98 -23.44
CA MET A 29 -4.68 -2.70 -23.12
C MET A 29 -4.98 -2.26 -21.69
N GLY A 30 -6.20 -2.46 -21.22
CA GLY A 30 -6.58 -2.20 -19.82
C GLY A 30 -5.79 -3.03 -18.81
N LEU A 31 -5.57 -4.32 -19.09
CA LEU A 31 -4.76 -5.19 -18.25
C LEU A 31 -3.28 -4.75 -18.22
N VAL A 32 -2.73 -4.36 -19.38
CA VAL A 32 -1.34 -3.86 -19.48
C VAL A 32 -1.16 -2.57 -18.68
N LEU A 33 -2.07 -1.61 -18.84
CA LEU A 33 -2.05 -0.34 -18.09
C LEU A 33 -2.13 -0.58 -16.58
N HIS A 34 -3.04 -1.45 -16.14
CA HIS A 34 -3.20 -1.77 -14.72
C HIS A 34 -1.95 -2.41 -14.11
N THR A 35 -1.33 -3.33 -14.86
CA THR A 35 -0.13 -4.04 -14.41
C THR A 35 1.07 -3.10 -14.33
N CYS A 36 1.23 -2.21 -15.33
CA CYS A 36 2.30 -1.23 -15.35
C CYS A 36 2.21 -0.27 -14.17
N TRP A 37 1.02 0.29 -13.89
CA TRP A 37 0.80 1.18 -12.74
C TRP A 37 1.06 0.52 -11.40
N LYS A 38 0.65 -0.74 -11.22
CA LYS A 38 0.93 -1.49 -9.98
C LYS A 38 2.43 -1.67 -9.75
N LYS A 39 3.20 -1.94 -10.81
CA LYS A 39 4.65 -2.14 -10.72
C LYS A 39 5.36 -0.85 -10.27
N THR A 40 4.98 0.29 -10.83
CA THR A 40 5.64 1.58 -10.50
C THR A 40 5.34 2.06 -9.08
N GLN A 41 4.24 1.63 -8.46
CA GLN A 41 3.91 2.04 -7.09
C GLN A 41 4.82 1.43 -6.01
N GLY A 42 5.40 0.24 -6.24
CA GLY A 42 6.26 -0.43 -5.28
C GLY A 42 7.66 0.19 -5.17
N ASP A 43 8.24 0.61 -6.29
CA ASP A 43 9.64 1.08 -6.37
C ASP A 43 9.85 2.51 -5.85
N ASN A 44 8.75 3.22 -5.55
CA ASN A 44 8.79 4.64 -5.21
C ASN A 44 8.97 4.94 -3.72
N LEU A 45 9.08 3.92 -2.87
CA LEU A 45 9.18 4.09 -1.41
C LEU A 45 10.42 3.39 -0.87
N GLN A 46 11.20 4.15 -0.09
CA GLN A 46 12.35 3.62 0.63
C GLN A 46 12.23 4.00 2.10
N ILE A 47 12.27 3.01 2.98
CA ILE A 47 12.30 3.19 4.44
C ILE A 47 13.75 3.02 4.89
N SER A 48 14.26 3.97 5.68
CA SER A 48 15.63 3.96 6.18
C SER A 48 15.72 4.52 7.60
N ASP A 49 16.89 4.39 8.22
CA ASP A 49 17.24 5.05 9.48
C ASP A 49 16.25 4.75 10.62
N ILE A 50 15.92 3.47 10.80
CA ILE A 50 15.01 3.04 11.86
C ILE A 50 15.77 3.03 13.18
N GLN A 51 15.26 3.77 14.18
CA GLN A 51 15.85 3.88 15.50
C GLN A 51 14.76 3.78 16.57
N LEU A 52 15.07 3.01 17.60
CA LEU A 52 14.29 2.87 18.82
C LEU A 52 14.76 3.88 19.86
N SER A 53 13.83 4.53 20.55
CA SER A 53 14.12 5.54 21.57
C SER A 53 13.04 5.54 22.66
N ASN A 54 13.33 6.13 23.82
CA ASN A 54 12.41 6.26 24.94
C ASN A 54 11.70 4.94 25.30
N ILE A 55 12.48 3.88 25.48
CA ILE A 55 11.97 2.55 25.82
C ILE A 55 11.51 2.56 27.28
N THR A 56 10.23 2.30 27.51
CA THR A 56 9.64 2.10 28.83
C THR A 56 9.01 0.72 28.90
N ARG A 57 8.55 0.31 30.09
CA ARG A 57 7.88 -0.99 30.27
C ARG A 57 6.63 -1.18 29.42
N ILE A 58 5.99 -0.09 28.99
CA ILE A 58 4.68 -0.12 28.29
C ILE A 58 4.66 0.70 27.00
N SER A 59 5.74 1.40 26.68
CA SER A 59 5.80 2.28 25.52
C SER A 59 7.18 2.35 24.90
N LEU A 60 7.21 2.70 23.61
CA LEU A 60 8.42 2.86 22.83
C LEU A 60 8.21 3.89 21.73
N ASP A 61 9.23 4.72 21.48
CA ASP A 61 9.26 5.60 20.33
C ASP A 61 10.08 4.99 19.19
N ILE A 62 9.42 4.77 18.05
CA ILE A 62 10.07 4.35 16.81
C ILE A 62 10.20 5.56 15.91
N SER A 63 11.44 5.89 15.56
CA SER A 63 11.73 6.89 14.54
C SER A 63 12.23 6.21 13.28
N PHE A 64 11.73 6.66 12.12
CA PHE A 64 12.10 6.10 10.82
C PHE A 64 12.00 7.19 9.75
N THR A 65 12.78 7.04 8.68
CA THR A 65 12.77 7.95 7.55
C THR A 65 12.10 7.29 6.36
N ILE A 66 11.14 7.99 5.74
CA ILE A 66 10.55 7.57 4.46
C ILE A 66 11.03 8.53 3.38
N ALA A 67 11.60 7.97 2.32
CA ALA A 67 11.86 8.66 1.07
C ALA A 67 10.84 8.23 0.01
N SER A 68 10.06 9.19 -0.48
CA SER A 68 9.17 9.05 -1.63
C SER A 68 9.89 9.53 -2.89
N ARG A 69 10.06 8.63 -3.87
CA ARG A 69 10.55 8.94 -5.22
C ARG A 69 9.42 9.23 -6.20
N ALA A 70 8.17 9.05 -5.77
CA ALA A 70 7.00 9.32 -6.62
C ALA A 70 6.92 10.80 -6.99
N SER A 71 6.46 11.07 -8.21
CA SER A 71 6.15 12.41 -8.72
C SER A 71 4.77 12.92 -8.26
N ILE A 72 3.96 12.06 -7.63
CA ILE A 72 2.63 12.37 -7.12
C ILE A 72 2.57 12.19 -5.60
N GLU A 73 1.63 12.87 -4.95
CA GLU A 73 1.32 12.62 -3.55
C GLU A 73 0.73 11.23 -3.37
N MET A 74 1.15 10.53 -2.32
CA MET A 74 0.68 9.19 -2.01
C MET A 74 0.23 9.11 -0.56
N GLU A 75 -0.88 8.43 -0.31
CA GLU A 75 -1.29 8.03 1.03
C GLU A 75 -1.07 6.53 1.18
N LYS A 76 -0.31 6.16 2.21
CA LYS A 76 0.04 4.76 2.48
C LYS A 76 -0.13 4.43 3.95
N SER A 77 -0.58 3.21 4.18
CA SER A 77 -0.68 2.61 5.51
C SER A 77 0.62 1.89 5.80
N PHE A 78 1.22 2.15 6.94
CA PHE A 78 2.41 1.47 7.43
C PHE A 78 2.05 0.67 8.66
N MET A 79 2.40 -0.61 8.66
CA MET A 79 2.37 -1.44 9.85
C MET A 79 3.75 -1.42 10.49
N ILE A 80 3.77 -1.17 11.79
CA ILE A 80 4.95 -1.24 12.62
C ILE A 80 4.72 -2.37 13.61
N GLU A 81 5.61 -3.35 13.62
CA GLU A 81 5.56 -4.54 14.46
C GLU A 81 6.88 -4.68 15.22
N ILE A 82 6.78 -5.10 16.47
CA ILE A 82 7.91 -5.31 17.37
C ILE A 82 7.78 -6.70 17.97
N TYR A 83 8.89 -7.43 17.98
CA TYR A 83 8.94 -8.80 18.46
C TYR A 83 9.90 -8.96 19.64
N ALA A 84 9.55 -9.88 20.53
CA ALA A 84 10.39 -10.34 21.63
C ALA A 84 11.35 -11.46 21.18
N ASN A 85 12.24 -11.85 22.09
CA ASN A 85 13.27 -12.90 21.91
C ASN A 85 12.72 -14.27 21.51
N ASP A 86 11.49 -14.58 21.90
CA ASP A 86 10.77 -15.81 21.54
C ASP A 86 10.02 -15.72 20.19
N GLY A 87 10.06 -14.56 19.54
CA GLY A 87 9.30 -14.27 18.32
C GLY A 87 7.85 -13.84 18.59
N GLU A 88 7.46 -13.62 19.84
CA GLU A 88 6.13 -13.10 20.17
C GLU A 88 5.98 -11.62 19.79
N LEU A 89 4.80 -11.25 19.29
CA LEU A 89 4.48 -9.87 18.94
C LEU A 89 4.24 -9.06 20.22
N LEU A 90 5.21 -8.21 20.57
CA LEU A 90 5.11 -7.31 21.72
C LEU A 90 4.09 -6.20 21.48
N ALA A 91 4.15 -5.54 20.33
CA ALA A 91 3.25 -4.45 20.00
C ALA A 91 3.15 -4.28 18.48
N SER A 92 1.99 -3.81 18.03
CA SER A 92 1.80 -3.38 16.65
C SER A 92 1.06 -2.05 16.56
N LYS A 93 1.33 -1.30 15.49
CA LYS A 93 0.64 -0.05 15.21
C LYS A 93 0.48 0.16 13.71
N LEU A 94 -0.78 0.30 13.29
CA LEU A 94 -1.11 0.77 11.95
C LEU A 94 -1.11 2.31 11.93
N THR A 95 -0.39 2.90 10.98
CA THR A 95 -0.30 4.35 10.81
C THR A 95 -0.53 4.73 9.35
N HIS A 96 -1.43 5.68 9.12
CA HIS A 96 -1.61 6.30 7.81
C HIS A 96 -0.69 7.51 7.67
N ILE A 97 0.08 7.56 6.59
CA ILE A 97 1.04 8.63 6.32
C ILE A 97 0.79 9.16 4.91
N LYS A 98 0.58 10.47 4.83
CA LYS A 98 0.60 11.22 3.57
C LYS A 98 2.04 11.58 3.23
N LEU A 99 2.46 11.15 2.05
CA LEU A 99 3.81 11.26 1.53
C LEU A 99 3.79 12.22 0.33
N PRO A 100 4.29 13.46 0.51
CA PRO A 100 4.42 14.40 -0.58
C PRO A 100 5.40 13.89 -1.65
N PRO A 101 5.24 14.32 -2.91
CA PRO A 101 6.08 13.87 -4.01
C PRO A 101 7.55 14.27 -3.80
N LYS A 102 8.48 13.38 -4.17
CA LYS A 102 9.94 13.61 -4.13
C LYS A 102 10.47 14.11 -2.78
N THR A 103 9.90 13.65 -1.67
CA THR A 103 10.32 14.08 -0.33
C THR A 103 11.00 12.97 0.47
N ARG A 104 11.93 13.36 1.33
CA ARG A 104 12.48 12.52 2.41
C ARG A 104 12.08 13.15 3.74
N LYS A 105 11.32 12.43 4.56
CA LYS A 105 10.83 12.92 5.85
C LYS A 105 11.05 11.90 6.96
N ARG A 106 11.44 12.38 8.13
CA ARG A 106 11.53 11.59 9.35
C ARG A 106 10.18 11.61 10.07
N TYR A 107 9.75 10.44 10.52
CA TYR A 107 8.54 10.24 11.29
C TYR A 107 8.89 9.61 12.63
N ILE A 108 8.14 9.98 13.67
CA ILE A 108 8.24 9.40 15.01
C ILE A 108 6.86 8.89 15.37
N LYS A 109 6.80 7.64 15.83
CA LYS A 109 5.55 6.99 16.24
C LYS A 109 5.76 6.28 17.57
N VAL A 110 4.90 6.65 18.52
CA VAL A 110 4.84 6.02 19.85
C VAL A 110 3.98 4.77 19.77
N LEU A 111 4.51 3.63 20.21
CA LEU A 111 3.75 2.42 20.50
C LEU A 111 3.47 2.40 22.00
N GLN A 112 2.23 2.15 22.41
CA GLN A 112 1.79 2.21 23.81
C GLN A 112 0.95 0.99 24.24
N LYS A 113 0.48 0.18 23.28
CA LYS A 113 -0.38 -0.98 23.53
C LYS A 113 0.42 -2.25 23.34
N PHE A 114 1.22 -2.54 24.34
CA PHE A 114 2.02 -3.75 24.38
C PHE A 114 1.13 -4.91 24.87
N ASN A 115 1.23 -6.06 24.22
CA ASN A 115 0.55 -7.29 24.63
C ASN A 115 1.14 -7.82 25.95
N MET A 116 2.44 -7.58 26.16
CA MET A 116 3.18 -7.93 27.37
C MET A 116 4.12 -6.77 27.75
N PRO A 117 4.24 -6.42 29.04
CA PRO A 117 5.20 -5.41 29.46
C PRO A 117 6.64 -5.88 29.21
N LEU A 118 7.51 -4.93 28.82
CA LEU A 118 8.95 -5.17 28.70
C LEU A 118 9.58 -5.25 30.09
N GLU A 119 10.42 -6.26 30.32
CA GLU A 119 11.23 -6.35 31.55
C GLU A 119 12.53 -5.56 31.38
N SER A 120 13.14 -5.67 30.20
CA SER A 120 14.35 -4.97 29.76
C SER A 120 14.20 -4.44 28.32
N PRO A 121 14.85 -3.31 27.96
CA PRO A 121 14.97 -2.90 26.57
C PRO A 121 15.70 -3.93 25.68
N ASP A 122 16.50 -4.83 26.27
CA ASP A 122 17.19 -5.92 25.56
C ASP A 122 16.24 -7.05 25.13
N ASP A 123 14.98 -7.03 25.57
CA ASP A 123 13.98 -8.04 25.20
C ASP A 123 13.50 -7.87 23.76
N ILE A 124 13.80 -6.72 23.13
CA ILE A 124 13.42 -6.42 21.74
C ILE A 124 14.51 -6.92 20.79
N THR A 125 14.21 -7.99 20.06
CA THR A 125 15.15 -8.63 19.13
C THR A 125 14.96 -8.17 17.70
N ASP A 126 13.70 -7.98 17.30
CA ASP A 126 13.34 -7.70 15.92
C ASP A 126 12.23 -6.64 15.84
N PHE A 127 12.29 -5.85 14.77
CA PHE A 127 11.27 -4.85 14.45
C PHE A 127 11.06 -4.81 12.95
N LYS A 128 9.79 -4.71 12.54
CA LYS A 128 9.42 -4.66 11.13
C LYS A 128 8.57 -3.45 10.85
N ILE A 129 8.95 -2.72 9.80
CA ILE A 129 8.14 -1.62 9.25
C ILE A 129 7.89 -1.93 7.78
N TYR A 130 6.64 -2.07 7.41
CA TYR A 130 6.26 -2.38 6.03
C TYR A 130 4.97 -1.66 5.63
N VAL A 131 4.80 -1.51 4.32
CA VAL A 131 3.58 -0.94 3.73
C VAL A 131 2.47 -1.99 3.85
N TYR A 132 1.41 -1.66 4.57
CA TYR A 132 0.22 -2.49 4.71
C TYR A 132 -0.63 -2.39 3.44
N LYS A 133 -0.98 -3.54 2.85
CA LYS A 133 -1.69 -3.66 1.57
C LYS A 133 -3.19 -3.48 1.71
#